data_AF-A0A8E0VHG0-F1
#
_entry.id   AF-A0A8E0VHG0-F1
#
_cell.length_a   1.000
_cell.length_b   1.000
_cell.length_c   1.000
_cell.angle_alpha   90.00
_cell.angle_beta   90.00
_cell.angle_gamma   90.00
#
_symmetry.space_group_name_H-M   'P 1'
#
loop_
_entity.id
_entity.type
_entity.pdbx_description
1 polymer ?
#
loop_
_entity_poly.entity_id
_entity_poly.type
_entity_poly.pdbx_seq_one_letter_code
_entity_poly.pdbx_strand_id
1 'polypeptide(L)'
;MRWATCRCWCSQNIFIPQQKVHLSFMEYAEFVKSYSKLFSDLGYSKADLESAYKVAEAEHLRRKKLDVKELENKLSNLSNPFLCYKNSFLLKMEDFVEPFHRLSRLSNNVRVLTEDLLPLIKEFEGVNEVYEFPVFSTACLSRLNRELDRFRAQGGLTVQPNTMNRSGILLSEVPGSQSEHDGPTDIGGADVDIVSSLFCFGLQAVLSRLFPDVGHTIDSYRVFTVEYTGSGNINDDNPKDFDLSAHYDNSELTVNICLDLEPGVDCDIGGELFFCHASPNTNDPWDRDHDGFAQLINHHPGRAIVHRGSHIHGVLPFNRRSDLIHRRSLIIWLRSSVERSTRCPRCSKRPQLYPMKVWSHGNVVDCTSLSREAFENKDYVRAGFADGFLIPESDLACAVF
;
A
#
# COMPACT_ATOMS: atom_id res chain seq x y z
N MET A 1 -6.36 -18.54 12.44
CA MET A 1 -6.19 -17.98 11.07
C MET A 1 -4.71 -17.73 10.82
N ARG A 2 -4.20 -17.98 9.61
CA ARG A 2 -2.79 -17.75 9.24
C ARG A 2 -2.66 -16.92 7.96
N TRP A 3 -1.51 -16.31 7.71
CA TRP A 3 -1.33 -15.38 6.59
C TRP A 3 -0.80 -16.07 5.34
N ALA A 4 -1.31 -15.63 4.20
CA ALA A 4 -0.88 -16.15 2.91
C ALA A 4 -0.88 -15.10 1.80
N THR A 5 -0.18 -15.47 0.72
CA THR A 5 -0.18 -14.76 -0.55
C THR A 5 -0.67 -15.67 -1.66
N CYS A 6 -1.28 -15.11 -2.70
CA CYS A 6 -1.62 -15.89 -3.88
C CYS A 6 -0.34 -16.12 -4.70
N ARG A 7 -0.12 -17.34 -5.22
CA ARG A 7 1.02 -17.72 -6.09
C ARG A 7 1.22 -16.77 -7.26
N CYS A 8 0.15 -16.15 -7.74
CA CYS A 8 0.21 -15.17 -8.81
C CYS A 8 0.98 -13.89 -8.45
N TRP A 9 1.22 -13.61 -7.16
CA TRP A 9 2.03 -12.49 -6.68
C TRP A 9 3.36 -12.40 -7.42
N CYS A 10 4.05 -13.54 -7.60
CA CYS A 10 5.37 -13.57 -8.21
C CYS A 10 5.35 -13.31 -9.73
N SER A 11 4.23 -13.49 -10.42
CA SER A 11 4.22 -13.50 -11.89
C SER A 11 3.21 -12.57 -12.54
N GLN A 12 2.19 -12.10 -11.83
CA GLN A 12 1.14 -11.25 -12.40
C GLN A 12 1.35 -9.78 -12.02
N ASN A 13 0.85 -8.88 -12.86
CA ASN A 13 0.83 -7.45 -12.63
C ASN A 13 2.23 -6.88 -12.31
N ILE A 14 3.21 -7.16 -13.18
CA ILE A 14 4.56 -6.60 -13.09
C ILE A 14 4.61 -5.34 -13.95
N PHE A 15 4.87 -4.21 -13.33
CA PHE A 15 5.02 -2.93 -14.01
C PHE A 15 6.37 -2.87 -14.74
N ILE A 16 6.34 -2.46 -16.00
CA ILE A 16 7.52 -2.24 -16.84
C ILE A 16 7.70 -0.72 -17.01
N PRO A 17 8.65 -0.09 -16.31
CA PRO A 17 8.72 1.38 -16.24
C PRO A 17 8.94 2.08 -17.58
N GLN A 18 9.75 1.48 -18.46
CA GLN A 18 10.11 2.09 -19.76
C GLN A 18 8.89 2.19 -20.69
N GLN A 19 8.09 1.13 -20.76
CA GLN A 19 6.92 1.05 -21.64
C GLN A 19 5.62 1.44 -20.91
N LYS A 20 5.66 1.69 -19.60
CA LYS A 20 4.50 2.03 -18.74
C LYS A 20 3.34 1.03 -18.86
N VAL A 21 3.66 -0.25 -19.03
CA VAL A 21 2.69 -1.35 -19.13
C VAL A 21 2.81 -2.32 -17.96
N HIS A 22 1.72 -3.02 -17.66
CA HIS A 22 1.70 -4.12 -16.71
C HIS A 22 1.65 -5.46 -17.45
N LEU A 23 2.65 -6.31 -17.22
CA LEU A 23 2.77 -7.60 -17.87
C LEU A 23 2.77 -8.75 -16.86
N SER A 24 2.49 -9.95 -17.36
CA SER A 24 2.73 -11.19 -16.63
C SER A 24 4.06 -11.81 -17.01
N PHE A 25 4.85 -12.19 -16.02
CA PHE A 25 6.07 -12.97 -16.20
C PHE A 25 5.73 -14.44 -16.55
N MET A 26 6.50 -14.97 -17.47
CA MET A 26 6.48 -16.33 -18.00
C MET A 26 7.84 -16.59 -18.65
N GLU A 27 8.15 -17.84 -18.97
CA GLU A 27 9.40 -18.20 -19.63
C GLU A 27 9.57 -17.42 -20.95
N TYR A 28 10.83 -17.10 -21.30
CA TYR A 28 11.16 -16.20 -22.41
C TYR A 28 10.40 -16.48 -23.71
N ALA A 29 10.34 -17.75 -24.14
CA ALA A 29 9.66 -18.14 -25.37
C ALA A 29 8.15 -17.82 -25.35
N GLU A 30 7.49 -18.03 -24.21
CA GLU A 30 6.06 -17.74 -24.05
C GLU A 30 5.82 -16.23 -23.90
N PHE A 31 6.73 -15.53 -23.23
CA PHE A 31 6.66 -14.08 -23.05
C PHE A 31 6.71 -13.37 -24.40
N VAL A 32 7.70 -13.72 -25.23
CA VAL A 32 7.84 -13.17 -26.58
C VAL A 32 6.60 -13.50 -27.40
N LYS A 33 6.13 -14.76 -27.38
CA LYS A 33 4.92 -15.16 -28.10
C LYS A 33 3.69 -14.35 -27.68
N SER A 34 3.53 -14.08 -26.39
CA SER A 34 2.35 -13.42 -25.83
C SER A 34 2.33 -11.92 -26.06
N TYR A 35 3.49 -11.25 -26.01
CA TYR A 35 3.56 -9.78 -26.05
C TYR A 35 4.16 -9.18 -27.32
N SER A 36 4.68 -9.99 -28.27
CA SER A 36 5.24 -9.47 -29.53
C SER A 36 4.27 -8.59 -30.30
N LYS A 37 2.99 -9.01 -30.37
CA LYS A 37 1.96 -8.23 -31.07
C LYS A 37 1.67 -6.92 -30.33
N LEU A 38 1.45 -6.98 -29.01
CA LEU A 38 1.21 -5.80 -28.18
C LEU A 38 2.34 -4.76 -28.33
N PHE A 39 3.60 -5.19 -28.23
CA PHE A 39 4.74 -4.29 -28.35
C PHE A 39 4.84 -3.69 -29.76
N SER A 40 4.61 -4.49 -30.80
CA SER A 40 4.59 -4.00 -32.18
C SER A 40 3.47 -2.99 -32.43
N ASP A 41 2.27 -3.24 -31.89
CA ASP A 41 1.10 -2.37 -32.04
C ASP A 41 1.32 -1.03 -31.31
N LEU A 42 2.03 -1.04 -30.17
CA LEU A 42 2.45 0.15 -29.41
C LEU A 42 3.70 0.84 -30.00
N GLY A 43 4.25 0.36 -31.12
CA GLY A 43 5.42 0.95 -31.78
C GLY A 43 6.77 0.65 -31.11
N TYR A 44 6.82 -0.32 -30.19
CA TYR A 44 8.05 -0.76 -29.54
C TYR A 44 8.82 -1.78 -30.37
N SER A 45 10.15 -1.74 -30.27
CA SER A 45 11.05 -2.64 -30.98
C SER A 45 11.17 -4.01 -30.31
N LYS A 46 11.78 -4.99 -31.00
CA LYS A 46 12.14 -6.27 -30.38
C LYS A 46 13.12 -6.11 -29.21
N ALA A 47 14.02 -5.13 -29.28
CA ALA A 47 14.95 -4.84 -28.20
C ALA A 47 14.23 -4.33 -26.94
N ASP A 48 13.15 -3.55 -27.12
CA ASP A 48 12.30 -3.11 -26.02
C ASP A 48 11.57 -4.30 -25.36
N LEU A 49 11.10 -5.26 -26.15
CA LEU A 49 10.48 -6.49 -25.64
C LEU A 49 11.48 -7.34 -24.83
N GLU A 50 12.72 -7.46 -25.31
CA GLU A 50 13.80 -8.15 -24.58
C GLU A 50 14.17 -7.42 -23.28
N SER A 51 14.20 -6.08 -23.29
CA SER A 51 14.40 -5.25 -22.09
C SER A 51 13.27 -5.49 -21.08
N ALA A 52 12.01 -5.45 -21.54
CA ALA A 52 10.84 -5.69 -20.72
C ALA A 52 10.86 -7.08 -20.07
N TYR A 53 11.29 -8.11 -20.81
CA TYR A 53 11.46 -9.45 -20.24
C TYR A 53 12.47 -9.46 -19.08
N LYS A 54 13.64 -8.83 -19.26
CA LYS A 54 14.67 -8.77 -18.20
C LYS A 54 14.16 -8.07 -16.94
N VAL A 55 13.40 -6.99 -17.11
CA VAL A 55 12.74 -6.30 -15.99
C VAL A 55 11.72 -7.23 -15.31
N ALA A 56 10.88 -7.91 -16.09
CA ALA A 56 9.89 -8.84 -15.56
C ALA A 56 10.52 -10.02 -14.81
N GLU A 57 11.61 -10.57 -15.32
CA GLU A 57 12.38 -11.66 -14.70
C GLU A 57 13.03 -11.21 -13.39
N ALA A 58 13.69 -10.05 -13.40
CA ALA A 58 14.29 -9.48 -12.19
C ALA A 58 13.23 -9.24 -11.10
N GLU A 59 12.07 -8.69 -11.47
CA GLU A 59 10.97 -8.46 -10.53
C GLU A 59 10.36 -9.78 -10.02
N HIS A 60 10.20 -10.78 -10.89
CA HIS A 60 9.76 -12.12 -10.51
C HIS A 60 10.68 -12.75 -9.45
N LEU A 61 11.99 -12.69 -9.69
CA LEU A 61 13.00 -13.21 -8.77
C LEU A 61 13.06 -12.41 -7.45
N ARG A 62 12.86 -11.09 -7.52
CA ARG A 62 12.79 -10.22 -6.34
C ARG A 62 11.57 -10.57 -5.47
N ARG A 63 10.37 -10.67 -6.06
CA ARG A 63 9.12 -11.01 -5.36
C ARG A 63 9.19 -12.37 -4.67
N LYS A 64 9.90 -13.35 -5.24
CA LYS A 64 10.13 -14.68 -4.60
C LYS A 64 10.91 -14.61 -3.29
N LYS A 65 11.75 -13.60 -3.11
CA LYS A 65 12.61 -13.41 -1.92
C LYS A 65 12.09 -12.32 -0.98
N LEU A 66 11.03 -11.61 -1.38
CA LEU A 66 10.61 -10.38 -0.72
C LEU A 66 10.18 -10.61 0.72
N ASP A 67 9.30 -11.60 0.98
CA ASP A 67 8.81 -11.91 2.33
C ASP A 67 9.96 -12.19 3.32
N VAL A 68 10.98 -12.93 2.87
CA VAL A 68 12.18 -13.22 3.69
C VAL A 68 13.00 -11.95 3.91
N LYS A 69 13.16 -11.13 2.86
CA LYS A 69 13.93 -9.89 2.94
C LYS A 69 13.26 -8.86 3.87
N GLU A 70 11.94 -8.73 3.81
CA GLU A 70 11.16 -7.87 4.71
C GLU A 70 11.34 -8.31 6.17
N LEU A 71 11.33 -9.61 6.42
CA LEU A 71 11.56 -10.19 7.74
C LEU A 71 12.98 -9.96 8.26
N GLU A 72 14.01 -10.15 7.42
CA GLU A 72 15.41 -9.86 7.75
C GLU A 72 15.64 -8.39 8.10
N ASN A 73 15.05 -7.48 7.32
CA ASN A 73 15.10 -6.05 7.59
C ASN A 73 14.41 -5.73 8.92
N LYS A 74 13.22 -6.29 9.17
CA LYS A 74 12.51 -6.11 10.43
C LYS A 74 13.33 -6.56 11.63
N LEU A 75 13.91 -7.77 11.58
CA LEU A 75 14.76 -8.29 12.66
C LEU A 75 15.99 -7.40 12.89
N SER A 76 16.61 -6.93 11.82
CA SER A 76 17.75 -6.01 11.89
C SER A 76 17.34 -4.67 12.52
N ASN A 77 16.19 -4.12 12.12
CA ASN A 77 15.67 -2.87 12.68
C ASN A 77 15.31 -3.02 14.18
N LEU A 78 14.74 -4.17 14.58
CA LEU A 78 14.43 -4.46 15.98
C LEU A 78 15.68 -4.48 16.88
N SER A 79 16.82 -4.88 16.33
CA SER A 79 18.10 -4.88 17.05
C SER A 79 18.68 -3.49 17.27
N ASN A 80 18.16 -2.44 16.59
CA ASN A 80 18.63 -1.07 16.71
C ASN A 80 17.60 -0.18 17.44
N PRO A 81 17.79 0.10 18.74
CA PRO A 81 16.84 0.89 19.54
C PRO A 81 16.82 2.38 19.18
N PHE A 82 17.77 2.87 18.39
CA PHE A 82 17.91 4.30 18.07
C PHE A 82 17.15 4.72 16.81
N LEU A 83 16.57 3.76 16.06
CA LEU A 83 15.90 4.04 14.79
C LEU A 83 14.67 4.95 14.96
N CYS A 84 13.84 4.69 15.95
CA CYS A 84 12.64 5.47 16.23
C CYS A 84 12.15 5.24 17.66
N TYR A 85 11.31 6.15 18.15
CA TYR A 85 10.59 5.89 19.40
C TYR A 85 9.39 4.97 19.12
N LYS A 86 9.41 3.77 19.69
CA LYS A 86 8.42 2.70 19.46
C LYS A 86 6.96 3.14 19.61
N ASN A 87 6.66 4.02 20.57
CA ASN A 87 5.29 4.49 20.81
C ASN A 87 4.86 5.67 19.92
N SER A 88 5.75 6.17 19.06
CA SER A 88 5.45 7.36 18.25
C SER A 88 4.59 7.08 17.03
N PHE A 89 4.26 5.83 16.73
CA PHE A 89 3.26 5.48 15.71
C PHE A 89 1.89 5.15 16.30
N LEU A 90 1.80 4.98 17.63
CA LEU A 90 0.52 4.86 18.32
C LEU A 90 -0.19 6.21 18.28
N LEU A 91 -1.40 6.24 17.73
CA LEU A 91 -2.21 7.44 17.63
C LEU A 91 -3.13 7.55 18.84
N LYS A 92 -3.34 8.77 19.30
CA LYS A 92 -4.16 9.13 20.46
C LYS A 92 -5.31 10.02 20.00
N MET A 93 -6.24 10.30 20.91
CA MET A 93 -7.42 11.11 20.59
C MET A 93 -7.03 12.49 20.04
N GLU A 94 -6.03 13.14 20.64
CA GLU A 94 -5.52 14.46 20.25
C GLU A 94 -4.80 14.49 18.89
N ASP A 95 -4.45 13.32 18.33
CA ASP A 95 -3.85 13.23 17.00
C ASP A 95 -4.89 13.45 15.89
N PHE A 96 -6.18 13.38 16.22
CA PHE A 96 -7.26 13.54 15.26
C PHE A 96 -7.90 14.93 15.36
N VAL A 97 -8.43 15.39 14.23
CA VAL A 97 -9.18 16.66 14.17
C VAL A 97 -10.65 16.46 14.52
N GLU A 98 -11.30 17.48 15.07
CA GLU A 98 -12.72 17.41 15.48
C GLU A 98 -13.67 16.96 14.35
N PRO A 99 -13.52 17.40 13.08
CA PRO A 99 -14.34 16.86 12.00
C PRO A 99 -14.25 15.33 11.85
N PHE A 100 -13.08 14.72 12.08
CA PHE A 100 -12.91 13.27 12.06
C PHE A 100 -13.64 12.61 13.24
N HIS A 101 -13.52 13.17 14.45
CA HIS A 101 -14.27 12.68 15.62
C HIS A 101 -15.79 12.76 15.40
N ARG A 102 -16.27 13.84 14.79
CA ARG A 102 -17.69 13.98 14.43
C ARG A 102 -18.10 12.94 13.40
N LEU A 103 -17.30 12.76 12.34
CA LEU A 103 -17.55 11.77 11.29
C LEU A 103 -17.61 10.35 11.85
N SER A 104 -16.65 10.00 12.73
CA SER A 104 -16.60 8.72 13.45
C SER A 104 -17.82 8.48 14.33
N ARG A 105 -18.23 9.48 15.14
CA ARG A 105 -19.44 9.39 15.99
C ARG A 105 -20.71 9.16 15.17
N LEU A 106 -20.87 9.90 14.08
CA LEU A 106 -22.03 9.78 13.19
C LEU A 106 -22.04 8.42 12.48
N SER A 107 -20.88 7.95 12.03
CA SER A 107 -20.76 6.66 11.33
C SER A 107 -21.10 5.45 12.21
N ASN A 108 -20.88 5.55 13.52
CA ASN A 108 -21.25 4.52 14.50
C ASN A 108 -22.74 4.55 14.89
N ASN A 109 -23.48 5.60 14.53
CA ASN A 109 -24.88 5.72 14.89
C ASN A 109 -25.76 5.15 13.78
N VAL A 110 -26.34 3.97 14.02
CA VAL A 110 -27.23 3.28 13.08
C VAL A 110 -28.48 4.08 12.66
N ARG A 111 -28.84 5.14 13.39
CA ARG A 111 -29.97 6.01 13.06
C ARG A 111 -29.60 7.16 12.12
N VAL A 112 -28.30 7.38 11.89
CA VAL A 112 -27.78 8.47 11.06
C VAL A 112 -27.73 8.03 9.60
N LEU A 113 -28.36 8.83 8.73
CA LEU A 113 -28.38 8.57 7.30
C LEU A 113 -27.02 8.92 6.70
N THR A 114 -26.71 8.33 5.54
CA THR A 114 -25.44 8.64 4.85
C THR A 114 -25.37 10.12 4.47
N GLU A 115 -26.52 10.74 4.19
CA GLU A 115 -26.68 12.17 3.90
C GLU A 115 -26.14 13.08 5.01
N ASP A 116 -26.24 12.65 6.27
CA ASP A 116 -25.74 13.40 7.42
C ASP A 116 -24.19 13.42 7.49
N LEU A 117 -23.52 12.53 6.74
CA LEU A 117 -22.06 12.47 6.65
C LEU A 117 -21.52 13.39 5.55
N LEU A 118 -22.33 13.72 4.54
CA LEU A 118 -21.92 14.54 3.39
C LEU A 118 -21.32 15.90 3.78
N PRO A 119 -21.75 16.61 4.84
CA PRO A 119 -21.09 17.85 5.25
C PRO A 119 -19.66 17.67 5.76
N LEU A 120 -19.23 16.44 6.06
CA LEU A 120 -17.92 16.10 6.61
C LEU A 120 -17.02 15.40 5.59
N ILE A 121 -17.57 15.07 4.43
CA ILE A 121 -16.93 14.28 3.39
C ILE A 121 -17.06 15.03 2.08
N LYS A 122 -15.95 15.16 1.36
CA LYS A 122 -15.97 15.69 0.01
C LYS A 122 -16.03 14.54 -0.98
N GLU A 123 -17.04 14.58 -1.84
CA GLU A 123 -17.13 13.77 -3.06
C GLU A 123 -16.56 14.55 -4.23
N PHE A 124 -16.22 13.85 -5.31
CA PHE A 124 -15.65 14.46 -6.50
C PHE A 124 -16.55 14.20 -7.70
N GLU A 125 -16.84 15.26 -8.45
CA GLU A 125 -17.63 15.14 -9.67
C GLU A 125 -16.92 14.23 -10.68
N GLY A 126 -17.68 13.40 -11.40
CA GLY A 126 -17.14 12.49 -12.43
C GLY A 126 -16.51 11.20 -11.90
N VAL A 127 -16.26 11.04 -10.60
CA VAL A 127 -15.77 9.79 -10.02
C VAL A 127 -16.57 9.39 -8.78
N ASN A 128 -17.19 8.21 -8.85
CA ASN A 128 -17.93 7.66 -7.73
C ASN A 128 -16.98 6.97 -6.76
N GLU A 129 -17.41 6.82 -5.50
CA GLU A 129 -16.69 6.03 -4.49
C GLU A 129 -15.22 6.48 -4.26
N VAL A 130 -14.98 7.77 -4.44
CA VAL A 130 -13.75 8.48 -4.06
C VAL A 130 -14.14 9.58 -3.09
N TYR A 131 -13.65 9.49 -1.86
CA TYR A 131 -14.06 10.35 -0.75
C TYR A 131 -12.85 11.03 -0.12
N GLU A 132 -12.96 12.30 0.23
CA GLU A 132 -11.92 13.03 0.96
C GLU A 132 -12.45 13.59 2.28
N PHE A 133 -11.72 13.40 3.37
CA PHE A 133 -12.05 13.98 4.68
C PHE A 133 -10.79 14.25 5.52
N PRO A 134 -10.82 15.26 6.41
CA PRO A 134 -9.69 15.55 7.29
C PRO A 134 -9.57 14.48 8.40
N VAL A 135 -8.34 14.13 8.78
CA VAL A 135 -8.04 13.07 9.76
C VAL A 135 -7.07 13.57 10.83
N PHE A 136 -5.85 13.95 10.46
CA PHE A 136 -4.78 14.22 11.41
C PHE A 136 -4.62 15.70 11.77
N SER A 137 -4.30 15.95 13.03
CA SER A 137 -3.87 17.26 13.53
C SER A 137 -2.46 17.60 13.06
N THR A 138 -2.10 18.88 13.01
CA THR A 138 -0.75 19.31 12.65
C THR A 138 0.31 18.72 13.58
N ALA A 139 0.02 18.59 14.88
CA ALA A 139 0.93 17.98 15.84
C ALA A 139 1.20 16.49 15.53
N CYS A 140 0.18 15.75 15.11
CA CYS A 140 0.32 14.39 14.65
C CYS A 140 1.22 14.32 13.41
N LEU A 141 0.94 15.14 12.39
CA LEU A 141 1.74 15.20 11.17
C LEU A 141 3.21 15.49 11.46
N SER A 142 3.51 16.52 12.27
CA SER A 142 4.88 16.85 12.66
C SER A 142 5.57 15.71 13.41
N ARG A 143 4.85 14.98 14.27
CA ARG A 143 5.40 13.82 14.98
C ARG A 143 5.71 12.67 14.03
N LEU A 144 4.76 12.26 13.18
CA LEU A 144 4.94 11.15 12.26
C LEU A 144 6.07 11.43 11.26
N ASN A 145 6.11 12.62 10.66
CA ASN A 145 7.19 12.99 9.74
C ASN A 145 8.56 12.96 10.41
N ARG A 146 8.68 13.55 11.61
CA ARG A 146 9.94 13.56 12.36
C ARG A 146 10.46 12.16 12.66
N GLU A 147 9.59 11.21 13.00
CA GLU A 147 10.01 9.83 13.28
C GLU A 147 10.36 9.05 12.02
N LEU A 148 9.66 9.27 10.91
CA LEU A 148 10.02 8.68 9.62
C LEU A 148 11.36 9.22 9.11
N ASP A 149 11.62 10.51 9.31
CA ASP A 149 12.92 11.14 9.00
C ASP A 149 14.02 10.60 9.89
N ARG A 150 13.76 10.45 11.21
CA ARG A 150 14.70 9.82 12.14
C ARG A 150 15.02 8.39 11.69
N PHE A 151 14.01 7.57 11.40
CA PHE A 151 14.20 6.19 10.98
C PHE A 151 15.17 6.10 9.80
N ARG A 152 14.99 6.94 8.78
CA ARG A 152 15.90 7.01 7.63
C ARG A 152 17.29 7.53 7.99
N ALA A 153 17.37 8.63 8.74
CA ALA A 153 18.64 9.23 9.11
C ALA A 153 19.52 8.29 9.96
N GLN A 154 18.90 7.39 10.72
CA GLN A 154 19.57 6.38 11.55
C GLN A 154 19.85 5.07 10.79
N GLY A 155 19.63 5.03 9.48
CA GLY A 155 19.95 3.87 8.64
C GLY A 155 18.94 2.74 8.72
N GLY A 156 17.67 3.03 9.04
CA GLY A 156 16.59 2.06 9.05
C GLY A 156 16.45 1.35 7.70
N LEU A 157 16.41 0.02 7.72
CA LEU A 157 16.31 -0.79 6.52
C LEU A 157 14.86 -0.88 6.09
N THR A 158 14.60 -0.71 4.79
CA THR A 158 13.29 -0.96 4.23
C THR A 158 13.39 -1.44 2.78
N VAL A 159 12.49 -2.34 2.38
CA VAL A 159 12.32 -2.68 0.96
C VAL A 159 11.52 -1.59 0.24
N GLN A 160 11.57 -1.65 -1.09
CA GLN A 160 10.70 -0.83 -1.91
C GLN A 160 9.21 -1.06 -1.55
N PRO A 161 8.42 0.00 -1.33
CA PRO A 161 7.05 -0.11 -0.83
C PRO A 161 6.13 -0.85 -1.80
N ASN A 162 6.27 -0.67 -3.10
CA ASN A 162 5.55 -1.43 -4.13
C ASN A 162 6.37 -1.44 -5.43
N THR A 163 5.84 -2.00 -6.52
CA THR A 163 6.60 -2.13 -7.78
C THR A 163 6.75 -0.86 -8.59
N MET A 164 6.01 0.20 -8.25
CA MET A 164 5.97 1.44 -9.02
C MET A 164 6.64 2.60 -8.29
N ASN A 165 6.62 2.60 -6.95
CA ASN A 165 7.26 3.62 -6.13
C ASN A 165 8.65 3.20 -5.69
N ARG A 166 9.68 3.97 -6.06
CA ARG A 166 11.08 3.77 -5.66
C ARG A 166 11.38 4.32 -4.26
N SER A 167 10.65 5.36 -3.82
CA SER A 167 10.89 5.99 -2.52
C SER A 167 9.71 5.82 -1.57
N GLY A 168 10.01 5.41 -0.34
CA GLY A 168 9.01 5.14 0.69
C GLY A 168 9.61 4.39 1.87
N ILE A 169 8.76 4.06 2.84
CA ILE A 169 9.09 3.21 3.98
C ILE A 169 7.95 2.22 4.15
N LEU A 170 8.23 0.93 4.22
CA LEU A 170 7.25 -0.08 4.57
C LEU A 170 7.12 -0.15 6.10
N LEU A 171 5.97 0.26 6.65
CA LEU A 171 5.82 0.45 8.10
C LEU A 171 5.83 -0.88 8.88
N SER A 172 5.62 -2.02 8.22
CA SER A 172 5.74 -3.32 8.86
C SER A 172 7.18 -3.70 9.22
N GLU A 173 8.18 -3.07 8.60
CA GLU A 173 9.60 -3.25 8.92
C GLU A 173 10.08 -2.26 10.00
N VAL A 174 9.28 -1.23 10.32
CA VAL A 174 9.58 -0.23 11.34
C VAL A 174 9.12 -0.77 12.71
N PRO A 175 9.99 -0.78 13.74
CA PRO A 175 9.59 -1.18 15.08
C PRO A 175 8.42 -0.35 15.61
N GLY A 176 7.45 -0.99 16.24
CA GLY A 176 6.26 -0.36 16.81
C GLY A 176 6.18 -0.52 18.33
N SER A 177 5.07 -0.09 18.92
CA SER A 177 4.81 -0.17 20.36
C SER A 177 4.78 -1.60 20.89
N GLN A 178 4.46 -2.57 20.02
CA GLN A 178 4.40 -3.99 20.34
C GLN A 178 5.75 -4.71 20.21
N SER A 179 6.79 -4.02 19.76
CA SER A 179 8.15 -4.54 19.74
C SER A 179 8.73 -4.46 21.16
N GLU A 180 8.54 -5.48 22.00
CA GLU A 180 9.08 -5.50 23.37
C GLU A 180 10.62 -5.48 23.40
N HIS A 181 11.21 -5.03 24.51
CA HIS A 181 12.66 -4.88 24.64
C HIS A 181 13.40 -6.12 25.17
N ASP A 182 12.68 -7.07 25.76
CA ASP A 182 13.27 -8.19 26.51
C ASP A 182 12.90 -9.59 25.96
N GLY A 183 12.03 -9.67 24.94
CA GLY A 183 11.58 -10.93 24.34
C GLY A 183 11.78 -10.94 22.81
N PRO A 184 11.92 -12.13 22.17
CA PRO A 184 12.14 -12.26 20.74
C PRO A 184 10.83 -12.16 19.92
N THR A 185 9.82 -11.47 20.45
CA THR A 185 8.45 -11.45 19.92
C THR A 185 8.11 -10.09 19.32
N ASP A 186 7.65 -10.10 18.07
CA ASP A 186 7.12 -8.90 17.41
C ASP A 186 6.04 -9.31 16.40
N ILE A 187 4.80 -9.21 16.86
CA ILE A 187 3.64 -9.50 16.04
C ILE A 187 3.13 -8.28 15.25
N GLY A 188 3.83 -7.14 15.31
CA GLY A 188 3.37 -5.89 14.72
C GLY A 188 4.37 -4.73 14.82
N GLY A 189 4.69 -4.11 13.68
CA GLY A 189 5.50 -2.89 13.62
C GLY A 189 4.66 -1.63 13.76
N ALA A 190 5.19 -0.51 13.30
CA ALA A 190 4.49 0.77 13.20
C ALA A 190 3.18 0.67 12.39
N ASP A 191 3.08 -0.27 11.45
CA ASP A 191 1.87 -0.54 10.68
C ASP A 191 0.69 -0.97 11.56
N VAL A 192 0.95 -1.81 12.58
CA VAL A 192 -0.06 -2.24 13.55
C VAL A 192 -0.51 -1.09 14.43
N ASP A 193 0.42 -0.27 14.92
CA ASP A 193 0.09 0.89 15.73
C ASP A 193 -0.84 1.85 14.99
N ILE A 194 -0.49 2.20 13.75
CA ILE A 194 -1.27 3.12 12.92
C ILE A 194 -2.66 2.56 12.63
N VAL A 195 -2.77 1.32 12.12
CA VAL A 195 -4.07 0.76 11.71
C VAL A 195 -4.96 0.48 12.91
N SER A 196 -4.42 -0.11 13.98
CA SER A 196 -5.22 -0.38 15.18
C SER A 196 -5.74 0.91 15.81
N SER A 197 -4.93 1.96 15.85
CA SER A 197 -5.37 3.26 16.36
C SER A 197 -6.43 3.90 15.45
N LEU A 198 -6.20 3.94 14.13
CA LEU A 198 -7.18 4.47 13.17
C LEU A 198 -8.54 3.77 13.29
N PHE A 199 -8.54 2.44 13.41
CA PHE A 199 -9.76 1.66 13.55
C PHE A 199 -10.42 1.89 14.91
N CYS A 200 -9.64 1.94 16.00
CA CYS A 200 -10.12 2.26 17.35
C CYS A 200 -10.84 3.62 17.39
N PHE A 201 -10.30 4.65 16.71
CA PHE A 201 -10.91 5.97 16.64
C PHE A 201 -12.01 6.10 15.56
N GLY A 202 -12.35 5.00 14.88
CA GLY A 202 -13.57 4.84 14.12
C GLY A 202 -13.44 4.90 12.59
N LEU A 203 -12.22 4.81 12.05
CA LEU A 203 -12.04 4.71 10.59
C LEU A 203 -12.82 3.53 10.00
N GLN A 204 -12.83 2.36 10.66
CA GLN A 204 -13.56 1.19 10.16
C GLN A 204 -15.08 1.45 10.07
N ALA A 205 -15.64 2.20 11.03
CA ALA A 205 -17.05 2.60 10.98
C ALA A 205 -17.31 3.53 9.79
N VAL A 206 -16.42 4.51 9.55
CA VAL A 206 -16.50 5.40 8.38
C VAL A 206 -16.46 4.58 7.07
N LEU A 207 -15.50 3.66 6.95
CA LEU A 207 -15.38 2.78 5.78
C LEU A 207 -16.63 1.91 5.57
N SER A 208 -17.21 1.38 6.66
CA SER A 208 -18.43 0.57 6.61
C SER A 208 -19.65 1.38 6.16
N ARG A 209 -19.67 2.70 6.36
CA ARG A 209 -20.75 3.56 5.87
C ARG A 209 -20.56 3.96 4.40
N LEU A 210 -19.31 4.23 4.01
CA LEU A 210 -18.96 4.64 2.64
C LEU A 210 -18.96 3.47 1.65
N PHE A 211 -18.54 2.30 2.11
CA PHE A 211 -18.40 1.09 1.30
C PHE A 211 -19.12 -0.07 2.02
N PRO A 212 -20.46 -0.07 2.06
CA PRO A 212 -21.22 -1.00 2.90
C PRO A 212 -21.02 -2.48 2.55
N ASP A 213 -20.64 -2.78 1.32
CA ASP A 213 -20.33 -4.13 0.82
C ASP A 213 -19.03 -4.71 1.40
N VAL A 214 -18.01 -3.88 1.69
CA VAL A 214 -16.67 -4.38 2.06
C VAL A 214 -16.03 -3.72 3.28
N GLY A 215 -16.43 -2.49 3.65
CA GLY A 215 -15.77 -1.71 4.69
C GLY A 215 -15.76 -2.38 6.07
N HIS A 216 -16.79 -3.18 6.37
CA HIS A 216 -16.93 -3.92 7.63
C HIS A 216 -16.18 -5.27 7.64
N THR A 217 -15.76 -5.77 6.48
CA THR A 217 -15.07 -7.06 6.33
C THR A 217 -13.56 -6.91 6.17
N ILE A 218 -13.03 -5.69 6.31
CA ILE A 218 -11.58 -5.43 6.27
C ILE A 218 -10.90 -6.06 7.49
N ASP A 219 -9.97 -6.99 7.23
CA ASP A 219 -9.27 -7.80 8.23
C ASP A 219 -7.76 -7.92 8.00
N SER A 220 -7.27 -7.36 6.90
CA SER A 220 -5.85 -7.33 6.56
C SER A 220 -5.46 -6.01 5.92
N TYR A 221 -4.16 -5.67 5.97
CA TYR A 221 -3.67 -4.44 5.38
C TYR A 221 -2.19 -4.51 4.96
N ARG A 222 -1.76 -3.50 4.22
CA ARG A 222 -0.35 -3.14 4.01
C ARG A 222 -0.20 -1.64 4.14
N VAL A 223 0.74 -1.19 4.99
CA VAL A 223 0.95 0.23 5.28
C VAL A 223 2.35 0.63 4.85
N PHE A 224 2.44 1.67 4.04
CA PHE A 224 3.73 2.19 3.57
C PHE A 224 3.63 3.69 3.31
N THR A 225 4.76 4.39 3.35
CA THR A 225 4.84 5.73 2.79
C THR A 225 5.29 5.69 1.34
N VAL A 226 4.88 6.70 0.59
CA VAL A 226 5.45 7.04 -0.71
C VAL A 226 5.91 8.49 -0.68
N GLU A 227 7.01 8.77 -1.38
CA GLU A 227 7.56 10.11 -1.44
C GLU A 227 7.81 10.55 -2.86
N TYR A 228 7.30 11.73 -3.17
CA TYR A 228 7.49 12.39 -4.45
C TYR A 228 8.33 13.65 -4.26
N THR A 229 9.18 13.95 -5.23
CA THR A 229 9.95 15.20 -5.29
C THR A 229 9.75 15.92 -6.62
N GLY A 230 10.06 17.22 -6.66
CA GLY A 230 10.06 17.97 -7.91
C GLY A 230 11.04 17.41 -8.96
N SER A 231 10.74 17.60 -10.24
CA SER A 231 11.49 17.01 -11.37
C SER A 231 12.92 17.55 -11.54
N GLY A 232 13.36 18.49 -10.69
CA GLY A 232 14.74 18.99 -10.63
C GLY A 232 15.68 18.14 -9.76
N ASN A 233 15.14 17.26 -8.92
CA ASN A 233 15.90 16.38 -8.01
C ASN A 233 16.26 15.03 -8.64
N ILE A 234 16.66 15.04 -9.92
CA ILE A 234 17.15 13.84 -10.61
C ILE A 234 18.66 13.77 -10.38
N ASN A 235 19.08 13.10 -9.30
CA ASN A 235 20.45 12.57 -9.25
C ASN A 235 20.46 11.24 -10.01
N ASP A 236 21.40 11.07 -10.93
CA ASP A 236 21.53 9.88 -11.81
C ASP A 236 21.64 8.56 -11.04
N ASP A 237 22.08 8.60 -9.77
CA ASP A 237 22.32 7.40 -8.98
C ASP A 237 21.07 6.86 -8.24
N ASN A 238 20.04 7.68 -8.02
CA ASN A 238 18.78 7.22 -7.39
C ASN A 238 17.61 8.18 -7.65
N PRO A 239 17.00 8.17 -8.85
CA PRO A 239 15.90 9.07 -9.19
C PRO A 239 14.71 8.82 -8.27
N LYS A 240 14.37 9.80 -7.43
CA LYS A 240 13.14 9.81 -6.62
C LYS A 240 11.91 9.87 -7.52
N ASP A 241 10.78 9.37 -7.02
CA ASP A 241 9.53 9.43 -7.77
C ASP A 241 9.10 10.89 -7.91
N PHE A 242 8.56 11.24 -9.07
CA PHE A 242 8.02 12.58 -9.32
C PHE A 242 6.61 12.49 -9.93
N ASP A 243 6.28 11.37 -10.58
CA ASP A 243 4.96 10.97 -11.04
C ASP A 243 4.69 9.51 -10.64
N LEU A 244 3.48 9.03 -10.95
CA LEU A 244 3.14 7.62 -10.87
C LEU A 244 2.18 7.28 -12.02
N SER A 245 2.54 6.29 -12.83
CA SER A 245 1.73 5.86 -13.97
C SER A 245 0.37 5.29 -13.52
N ALA A 246 -0.60 5.26 -14.43
CA ALA A 246 -1.93 4.74 -14.16
C ALA A 246 -1.86 3.27 -13.71
N HIS A 247 -2.52 2.95 -12.60
CA HIS A 247 -2.53 1.62 -12.00
C HIS A 247 -3.76 1.42 -11.12
N TYR A 248 -3.97 0.19 -10.69
CA TYR A 248 -4.89 -0.16 -9.61
C TYR A 248 -4.09 -0.71 -8.41
N ASP A 249 -4.68 -0.63 -7.23
CA ASP A 249 -4.07 -1.12 -6.01
C ASP A 249 -4.41 -2.58 -5.73
N ASN A 250 -3.49 -3.29 -5.06
CA ASN A 250 -3.75 -4.64 -4.56
C ASN A 250 -4.51 -4.58 -3.21
N SER A 251 -5.68 -3.95 -3.22
CA SER A 251 -6.56 -3.70 -2.08
C SER A 251 -8.02 -3.78 -2.51
N GLU A 252 -8.91 -3.95 -1.53
CA GLU A 252 -10.34 -3.73 -1.76
C GLU A 252 -10.66 -2.23 -1.58
N LEU A 253 -10.06 -1.61 -0.57
CA LEU A 253 -10.08 -0.17 -0.33
C LEU A 253 -8.66 0.36 -0.13
N THR A 254 -8.39 1.57 -0.60
CA THR A 254 -7.13 2.29 -0.32
C THR A 254 -7.43 3.54 0.48
N VAL A 255 -6.63 3.79 1.51
CA VAL A 255 -6.59 5.07 2.24
C VAL A 255 -5.25 5.73 1.95
N ASN A 256 -5.27 6.92 1.36
CA ASN A 256 -4.10 7.75 1.09
C ASN A 256 -4.18 9.02 1.95
N ILE A 257 -3.26 9.18 2.90
CA ILE A 257 -3.21 10.35 3.79
C ILE A 257 -1.95 11.14 3.47
N CYS A 258 -2.10 12.42 3.12
CA CYS A 258 -0.96 13.30 2.91
C CYS A 258 -0.35 13.62 4.29
N LEU A 259 0.87 13.17 4.52
CA LEU A 259 1.60 13.46 5.75
C LEU A 259 2.34 14.79 5.65
N ASP A 260 2.87 15.08 4.47
CA ASP A 260 3.66 16.27 4.24
C ASP A 260 3.48 16.78 2.80
N LEU A 261 3.44 18.09 2.69
CA LEU A 261 3.44 18.83 1.43
C LEU A 261 4.04 20.21 1.74
N GLU A 262 4.97 20.66 0.91
CA GLU A 262 5.67 21.93 1.10
C GLU A 262 4.68 23.09 1.38
N PRO A 263 4.86 23.87 2.47
CA PRO A 263 4.01 25.01 2.80
C PRO A 263 4.07 26.16 1.78
N GLY A 264 2.94 26.86 1.56
CA GLY A 264 2.85 27.99 0.62
C GLY A 264 2.46 27.59 -0.80
N VAL A 265 2.00 26.35 -0.95
CA VAL A 265 1.70 25.71 -2.22
C VAL A 265 0.23 25.32 -2.29
N ASP A 266 -0.65 26.29 -2.06
CA ASP A 266 -2.09 26.03 -1.90
C ASP A 266 -2.86 25.99 -3.23
N CYS A 267 -2.20 26.12 -4.38
CA CYS A 267 -2.78 25.85 -5.69
C CYS A 267 -1.72 25.73 -6.80
N ASP A 268 -1.94 24.79 -7.72
CA ASP A 268 -1.44 24.82 -9.11
C ASP A 268 0.07 24.53 -9.33
N ILE A 269 0.68 23.67 -8.50
CA ILE A 269 2.07 23.19 -8.71
C ILE A 269 2.17 21.80 -9.33
N GLY A 270 1.06 21.17 -9.72
CA GLY A 270 1.04 19.77 -10.13
C GLY A 270 1.07 18.80 -8.94
N GLY A 271 1.28 17.51 -9.20
CA GLY A 271 1.29 16.48 -8.15
C GLY A 271 -0.10 15.95 -7.80
N GLU A 272 -1.14 16.32 -8.54
CA GLU A 272 -2.50 15.87 -8.32
C GLU A 272 -2.60 14.34 -8.46
N LEU A 273 -3.48 13.75 -7.65
CA LEU A 273 -3.96 12.41 -7.93
C LEU A 273 -4.93 12.51 -9.11
N PHE A 274 -4.78 11.63 -10.10
CA PHE A 274 -5.77 11.50 -11.16
C PHE A 274 -6.51 10.18 -11.00
N PHE A 275 -7.84 10.21 -11.14
CA PHE A 275 -8.70 9.02 -11.14
C PHE A 275 -9.37 8.87 -12.49
N CYS A 276 -9.15 7.75 -13.14
CA CYS A 276 -9.71 7.44 -14.44
C CYS A 276 -11.11 6.83 -14.29
N HIS A 277 -11.95 7.04 -15.30
CA HIS A 277 -13.18 6.26 -15.44
C HIS A 277 -12.83 4.78 -15.64
N ALA A 278 -13.68 3.86 -15.14
CA ALA A 278 -13.41 2.43 -15.20
C ALA A 278 -13.22 1.95 -16.66
N SER A 279 -11.97 1.62 -17.04
CA SER A 279 -11.70 0.95 -18.32
C SER A 279 -11.98 -0.55 -18.16
N PRO A 280 -12.88 -1.15 -18.97
CA PRO A 280 -13.22 -2.57 -18.88
C PRO A 280 -12.09 -3.50 -19.34
N ASN A 281 -10.99 -2.99 -19.89
CA ASN A 281 -9.85 -3.78 -20.38
C ASN A 281 -8.57 -3.46 -19.60
N THR A 282 -8.21 -4.30 -18.63
CA THR A 282 -7.10 -4.10 -17.68
C THR A 282 -5.68 -4.07 -18.27
N ASN A 283 -5.53 -4.24 -19.59
CA ASN A 283 -4.24 -4.42 -20.25
C ASN A 283 -3.91 -3.34 -21.29
N ASP A 284 -4.83 -2.41 -21.58
CA ASP A 284 -4.55 -1.27 -22.45
C ASP A 284 -3.95 -0.14 -21.59
N PRO A 285 -2.85 0.53 -22.02
CA PRO A 285 -2.37 1.72 -21.34
C PRO A 285 -3.49 2.77 -21.36
N TRP A 286 -3.85 3.29 -20.19
CA TRP A 286 -4.81 4.39 -20.14
C TRP A 286 -4.22 5.60 -20.88
N ASP A 287 -4.94 6.06 -21.89
CA ASP A 287 -4.57 7.23 -22.68
C ASP A 287 -5.62 8.31 -22.43
N ARG A 288 -5.20 9.46 -21.88
CA ARG A 288 -6.08 10.58 -21.53
C ARG A 288 -6.92 11.06 -22.71
N ASP A 289 -6.34 11.07 -23.91
CA ASP A 289 -6.95 11.62 -25.11
C ASP A 289 -7.93 10.60 -25.75
N HIS A 290 -7.72 9.29 -25.54
CA HIS A 290 -8.60 8.19 -25.95
C HIS A 290 -9.71 7.86 -24.92
N ASP A 291 -9.35 7.70 -23.65
CA ASP A 291 -10.21 7.16 -22.57
C ASP A 291 -10.98 8.23 -21.79
N GLY A 292 -10.77 9.51 -22.10
CA GLY A 292 -11.48 10.64 -21.49
C GLY A 292 -10.86 11.16 -20.20
N PHE A 293 -11.42 12.25 -19.67
CA PHE A 293 -10.83 13.00 -18.56
C PHE A 293 -10.79 12.20 -17.25
N ALA A 294 -9.61 12.22 -16.61
CA ALA A 294 -9.44 11.80 -15.22
C ALA A 294 -9.82 12.95 -14.29
N GLN A 295 -10.52 12.66 -13.19
CA GLN A 295 -10.77 13.65 -12.15
C GLN A 295 -9.44 13.94 -11.44
N LEU A 296 -9.01 15.21 -11.46
CA LEU A 296 -7.82 15.66 -10.75
C LEU A 296 -8.19 16.05 -9.32
N ILE A 297 -7.41 15.54 -8.38
CA ILE A 297 -7.64 15.72 -6.96
C ILE A 297 -6.34 16.23 -6.32
N ASN A 298 -6.41 17.45 -5.82
CA ASN A 298 -5.38 17.99 -4.94
C ASN A 298 -5.39 17.25 -3.62
N HIS A 299 -4.20 16.95 -3.11
CA HIS A 299 -4.05 16.27 -1.83
C HIS A 299 -3.44 17.26 -0.82
N HIS A 300 -4.05 17.38 0.36
CA HIS A 300 -3.57 18.32 1.38
C HIS A 300 -3.17 17.61 2.68
N PRO A 301 -2.14 18.12 3.41
CA PRO A 301 -1.68 17.53 4.66
C PRO A 301 -2.80 17.26 5.66
N GLY A 302 -2.76 16.09 6.30
CA GLY A 302 -3.72 15.65 7.30
C GLY A 302 -5.07 15.19 6.77
N ARG A 303 -5.30 15.23 5.45
CA ARG A 303 -6.53 14.74 4.82
C ARG A 303 -6.31 13.35 4.24
N ALA A 304 -7.34 12.51 4.35
CA ALA A 304 -7.39 11.21 3.71
C ALA A 304 -8.20 11.30 2.42
N ILE A 305 -7.73 10.61 1.38
CA ILE A 305 -8.49 10.22 0.21
C ILE A 305 -8.71 8.71 0.30
N VAL A 306 -9.97 8.28 0.26
CA VAL A 306 -10.36 6.87 0.33
C VAL A 306 -11.08 6.47 -0.94
N HIS A 307 -10.69 5.35 -1.53
CA HIS A 307 -11.28 4.86 -2.77
C HIS A 307 -11.22 3.32 -2.88
N ARG A 308 -11.94 2.77 -3.86
CA ARG A 308 -11.79 1.35 -4.25
C ARG A 308 -10.38 1.08 -4.76
N GLY A 309 -9.78 -0.03 -4.35
CA GLY A 309 -8.47 -0.45 -4.87
C GLY A 309 -8.49 -0.73 -6.37
N SER A 310 -9.64 -1.11 -6.92
CA SER A 310 -9.85 -1.34 -8.36
C SER A 310 -9.90 -0.06 -9.20
N HIS A 311 -9.98 1.13 -8.60
CA HIS A 311 -9.95 2.38 -9.36
C HIS A 311 -8.58 2.56 -10.02
N ILE A 312 -8.62 2.82 -11.33
CA ILE A 312 -7.42 3.20 -12.08
C ILE A 312 -7.08 4.63 -11.70
N HIS A 313 -5.88 4.84 -11.18
CA HIS A 313 -5.43 6.13 -10.71
C HIS A 313 -3.92 6.27 -10.83
N GLY A 314 -3.41 7.48 -10.61
CA GLY A 314 -1.98 7.74 -10.57
C GLY A 314 -1.69 9.13 -10.03
N VAL A 315 -0.45 9.57 -10.24
CA VAL A 315 0.05 10.86 -9.76
C VAL A 315 0.62 11.63 -10.92
N LEU A 316 0.11 12.84 -11.17
CA LEU A 316 0.71 13.74 -12.14
C LEU A 316 2.06 14.27 -11.63
N PRO A 317 3.01 14.58 -12.52
CA PRO A 317 4.24 15.24 -12.11
C PRO A 317 3.96 16.60 -11.48
N PHE A 318 4.86 17.05 -10.60
CA PHE A 318 4.88 18.45 -10.20
C PHE A 318 5.25 19.35 -11.39
N ASN A 319 4.42 20.34 -11.66
CA ASN A 319 4.54 21.31 -12.75
C ASN A 319 5.73 22.27 -12.58
N ARG A 320 6.27 22.41 -11.37
CA ARG A 320 7.42 23.29 -11.08
C ARG A 320 8.68 22.47 -10.83
N ARG A 321 9.77 22.86 -11.51
CA ARG A 321 11.12 22.42 -11.15
C ARG A 321 11.54 23.15 -9.88
N SER A 322 11.43 22.47 -8.75
CA SER A 322 11.93 22.93 -7.46
C SER A 322 12.54 21.75 -6.74
N ASP A 323 13.71 21.97 -6.16
CA ASP A 323 14.39 21.06 -5.25
C ASP A 323 13.72 20.99 -3.87
N LEU A 324 12.90 21.99 -3.55
CA LEU A 324 12.14 22.10 -2.28
C LEU A 324 10.82 21.32 -2.31
N ILE A 325 10.26 21.06 -3.49
CA ILE A 325 8.99 20.36 -3.62
C ILE A 325 9.17 18.92 -3.16
N HIS A 326 8.40 18.57 -2.14
CA HIS A 326 8.25 17.22 -1.65
C HIS A 326 6.79 16.96 -1.26
N ARG A 327 6.35 15.73 -1.46
CA ARG A 327 5.11 15.22 -0.88
C ARG A 327 5.37 13.85 -0.29
N ARG A 328 4.97 13.66 0.97
CA ARG A 328 4.92 12.36 1.61
C ARG A 328 3.47 11.97 1.84
N SER A 329 3.11 10.79 1.35
CA SER A 329 1.81 10.18 1.61
C SER A 329 1.96 8.89 2.41
N LEU A 330 1.07 8.65 3.36
CA LEU A 330 0.85 7.37 4.02
C LEU A 330 -0.24 6.63 3.28
N ILE A 331 0.10 5.49 2.70
CA ILE A 331 -0.81 4.62 1.95
C ILE A 331 -1.13 3.39 2.79
N ILE A 332 -2.42 3.09 2.90
CA ILE A 332 -2.94 1.90 3.55
C ILE A 332 -3.78 1.15 2.53
N TRP A 333 -3.25 0.03 2.04
CA TRP A 333 -4.01 -0.94 1.28
C TRP A 333 -4.79 -1.81 2.25
N LEU A 334 -6.11 -1.65 2.27
CA LEU A 334 -7.04 -2.38 3.13
C LEU A 334 -7.66 -3.54 2.38
N ARG A 335 -7.78 -4.68 3.06
CA ARG A 335 -8.14 -5.95 2.43
C ARG A 335 -9.15 -6.74 3.24
N SER A 336 -10.02 -7.44 2.53
CA SER A 336 -10.99 -8.38 3.08
C SER A 336 -10.65 -9.79 2.66
N SER A 337 -10.36 -10.66 3.63
CA SER A 337 -10.12 -12.08 3.36
C SER A 337 -11.36 -12.78 2.82
N VAL A 338 -12.57 -12.33 3.20
CA VAL A 338 -13.84 -12.87 2.69
C VAL A 338 -13.95 -12.65 1.18
N GLU A 339 -13.75 -11.41 0.71
CA GLU A 339 -13.75 -11.10 -0.72
C GLU A 339 -12.67 -11.88 -1.48
N ARG A 340 -11.45 -11.87 -0.92
CA ARG A 340 -10.28 -12.50 -1.54
C ARG A 340 -10.36 -14.03 -1.59
N SER A 341 -11.07 -14.67 -0.66
CA SER A 341 -11.22 -16.14 -0.62
C SER A 341 -11.91 -16.70 -1.87
N THR A 342 -12.77 -15.90 -2.51
CA THR A 342 -13.49 -16.30 -3.72
C THR A 342 -12.65 -16.05 -4.98
N ARG A 343 -12.07 -14.86 -5.10
CA ARG A 343 -11.35 -14.43 -6.30
C ARG A 343 -10.15 -13.55 -5.91
N CYS A 344 -8.98 -13.89 -6.42
CA CYS A 344 -7.79 -13.06 -6.24
C CYS A 344 -7.93 -11.77 -7.06
N PRO A 345 -7.76 -10.57 -6.45
CA PRO A 345 -7.95 -9.29 -7.15
C PRO A 345 -6.89 -9.04 -8.24
N ARG A 346 -5.73 -9.69 -8.14
CA ARG A 346 -4.64 -9.55 -9.11
C ARG A 346 -4.83 -10.41 -10.36
N CYS A 347 -5.05 -11.71 -10.18
CA CYS A 347 -5.12 -12.65 -11.31
C CYS A 347 -6.55 -12.97 -11.73
N SER A 348 -7.55 -12.47 -11.01
CA SER A 348 -8.97 -12.71 -11.27
C SER A 348 -9.40 -14.18 -11.23
N LYS A 349 -8.57 -15.09 -10.68
CA LYS A 349 -8.85 -16.52 -10.53
C LYS A 349 -9.05 -16.87 -9.07
N ARG A 350 -9.60 -18.06 -8.79
CA ARG A 350 -9.59 -18.63 -7.44
C ARG A 350 -8.14 -18.63 -6.90
N PRO A 351 -7.88 -18.09 -5.70
CA PRO A 351 -6.51 -17.93 -5.21
C PRO A 351 -5.84 -19.29 -4.98
N GLN A 352 -4.57 -19.38 -5.35
CA GLN A 352 -3.69 -20.50 -4.99
C GLN A 352 -2.75 -20.01 -3.90
N LEU A 353 -3.03 -20.35 -2.65
CA LEU A 353 -2.39 -19.74 -1.49
C LEU A 353 -1.05 -20.42 -1.14
N TYR A 354 -0.04 -19.60 -0.88
CA TYR A 354 1.18 -20.01 -0.20
C TYR A 354 1.28 -19.35 1.17
N PRO A 355 1.70 -20.09 2.20
CA PRO A 355 1.90 -19.53 3.52
C PRO A 355 3.00 -18.46 3.48
N MET A 356 2.80 -17.41 4.27
CA MET A 356 3.83 -16.41 4.51
C MET A 356 4.97 -16.98 5.36
N LYS A 357 6.14 -16.33 5.26
CA LYS A 357 7.28 -16.60 6.14
C LYS A 357 7.19 -15.78 7.43
N VAL A 358 7.60 -16.39 8.52
CA VAL A 358 7.75 -15.78 9.85
C VAL A 358 9.08 -16.22 10.45
N TRP A 359 9.60 -15.45 11.40
CA TRP A 359 10.75 -15.87 12.19
C TRP A 359 10.26 -16.40 13.53
N SER A 360 10.76 -17.56 13.95
CA SER A 360 10.48 -18.13 15.26
C SER A 360 11.67 -18.98 15.69
N HIS A 361 12.08 -18.86 16.96
CA HIS A 361 13.17 -19.65 17.54
C HIS A 361 14.45 -19.68 16.68
N GLY A 362 14.90 -18.51 16.18
CA GLY A 362 16.14 -18.41 15.39
C GLY A 362 16.03 -18.81 13.92
N ASN A 363 14.85 -19.24 13.45
CA ASN A 363 14.67 -19.76 12.10
C ASN A 363 13.55 -19.04 11.35
N VAL A 364 13.72 -18.89 10.03
CA VAL A 364 12.63 -18.47 9.13
C VAL A 364 11.84 -19.71 8.72
N VAL A 365 10.56 -19.74 9.06
CA VAL A 365 9.65 -20.87 8.82
C VAL A 365 8.39 -20.40 8.11
N ASP A 366 7.65 -21.33 7.50
CA ASP A 366 6.28 -21.05 7.08
C ASP A 366 5.40 -20.79 8.31
N CYS A 367 4.51 -19.78 8.24
CA CYS A 367 3.61 -19.47 9.34
C CYS A 367 2.70 -20.66 9.71
N THR A 368 2.50 -21.58 8.75
CA THR A 368 1.77 -22.84 8.93
C THR A 368 2.52 -23.88 9.76
N SER A 369 3.80 -23.68 10.02
CA SER A 369 4.62 -24.55 10.85
C SER A 369 4.70 -24.10 12.32
N LEU A 370 4.17 -22.92 12.66
CA LEU A 370 4.10 -22.49 14.06
C LEU A 370 3.28 -23.48 14.88
N SER A 371 3.70 -23.78 16.11
CA SER A 371 2.86 -24.51 17.05
C SER A 371 1.68 -23.63 17.48
N ARG A 372 0.61 -24.24 17.97
CA ARG A 372 -0.52 -23.50 18.55
C ARG A 372 -0.06 -22.62 19.73
N GLU A 373 0.79 -23.17 20.59
CA GLU A 373 1.39 -22.45 21.71
C GLU A 373 2.23 -21.25 21.27
N ALA A 374 3.11 -21.41 20.26
CA ALA A 374 3.91 -20.29 19.75
C ALA A 374 3.03 -19.17 19.17
N PHE A 375 1.91 -19.53 18.53
CA PHE A 375 0.97 -18.54 18.02
C PHE A 375 0.20 -17.82 19.15
N GLU A 376 -0.33 -18.57 20.12
CA GLU A 376 -1.08 -18.04 21.27
C GLU A 376 -0.20 -17.16 22.17
N ASN A 377 1.06 -17.57 22.39
CA ASN A 377 2.06 -16.83 23.15
C ASN A 377 2.74 -15.72 22.35
N LYS A 378 2.40 -15.56 21.06
CA LYS A 378 2.99 -14.54 20.16
C LYS A 378 4.51 -14.69 19.98
N ASP A 379 5.02 -15.91 20.07
CA ASP A 379 6.44 -16.25 20.00
C ASP A 379 6.97 -16.36 18.55
N TYR A 380 6.80 -15.26 17.82
CA TYR A 380 7.26 -15.12 16.45
C TYR A 380 7.42 -13.64 16.06
N VAL A 381 8.19 -13.40 15.00
CA VAL A 381 8.28 -12.12 14.32
C VAL A 381 7.69 -12.26 12.92
N ARG A 382 6.86 -11.30 12.51
CA ARG A 382 6.32 -11.21 11.15
C ARG A 382 6.55 -9.84 10.55
N ALA A 383 6.74 -9.77 9.24
CA ALA A 383 6.73 -8.51 8.49
C ALA A 383 5.40 -8.39 7.73
N GLY A 384 4.44 -7.69 8.32
CA GLY A 384 3.16 -7.36 7.68
C GLY A 384 2.23 -8.56 7.46
N PHE A 385 1.32 -8.41 6.49
CA PHE A 385 0.28 -9.39 6.13
C PHE A 385 0.38 -9.85 4.65
N ALA A 386 1.52 -9.62 3.97
CA ALA A 386 1.77 -9.83 2.53
C ALA A 386 0.65 -9.33 1.62
N ASP A 387 -0.16 -10.24 1.06
CA ASP A 387 -1.28 -10.01 0.15
C ASP A 387 -2.65 -10.21 0.82
N GLY A 388 -2.68 -10.34 2.15
CA GLY A 388 -3.88 -10.26 2.96
C GLY A 388 -4.90 -11.36 2.76
N PHE A 389 -4.44 -12.60 2.61
CA PHE A 389 -5.29 -13.78 2.74
C PHE A 389 -5.13 -14.36 4.14
N LEU A 390 -6.23 -14.42 4.90
CA LEU A 390 -6.30 -15.17 6.15
C LEU A 390 -6.86 -16.58 5.90
N ILE A 391 -6.05 -17.61 6.17
CA ILE A 391 -6.39 -19.02 6.02
C ILE A 391 -7.08 -19.55 7.30
N PRO A 392 -8.25 -20.19 7.22
CA PRO A 392 -8.85 -20.97 8.31
C PRO A 392 -7.92 -22.04 8.86
N GLU A 393 -7.94 -22.24 10.18
CA GLU A 393 -7.09 -23.25 10.83
C GLU A 393 -7.39 -24.68 10.35
N SER A 394 -8.61 -24.93 9.85
CA SER A 394 -9.07 -26.21 9.30
C SER A 394 -8.46 -26.59 7.94
N ASP A 395 -7.98 -25.62 7.16
CA ASP A 395 -7.46 -25.86 5.79
C ASP A 395 -5.97 -26.24 5.79
N LEU A 396 -5.33 -26.28 6.97
CA LEU A 396 -3.96 -26.74 7.16
C LEU A 396 -3.77 -28.25 6.95
N ALA A 397 -4.85 -29.04 6.99
CA ALA A 397 -4.80 -30.48 6.81
C ALA A 397 -4.77 -30.93 5.34
N CYS A 398 -4.91 -30.01 4.37
CA CYS A 398 -5.05 -30.36 2.94
C CYS A 398 -4.07 -29.70 1.97
N ALA A 399 -2.98 -29.08 2.47
CA ALA A 399 -1.92 -28.54 1.61
C ALA A 399 -0.61 -29.34 1.75
N VAL A 400 -0.69 -30.66 1.54
CA VAL A 400 0.44 -31.50 1.15
C VAL A 400 0.01 -32.27 -0.09
N PHE A 401 0.07 -31.61 -1.25
CA PHE A 401 0.21 -32.24 -2.57
C PHE A 401 0.91 -31.28 -3.54
#